data_AF-A0A2Z4WCS8-F1
#
_entry.id   AF-A0A2Z4WCS8-F1
#
_cell.length_a   1.000
_cell.length_b   1.000
_cell.length_c   1.000
_cell.angle_alpha   90.00
_cell.angle_beta   90.00
_cell.angle_gamma   90.00
#
_symmetry.space_group_name_H-M   'P 1'
#
loop_
_entity.id
_entity.type
_entity.pdbx_description
1 polymer ?
#
loop_
_entity_poly.entity_id
_entity_poly.type
_entity_poly.pdbx_seq_one_letter_code
_entity_poly.pdbx_strand_id
1 'polypeptide(L)'
;MRYGQDEKKKALTEAITNAKEAKKDVQESEDGKEVSTTAYWVKQDVQKVLDAAISAAEGSKAESEEDIKAEAEKLNNAVKVYVAAKKAGSKVGEVVVLDKTAIDTSIKAANKAKENVKESTDGKDVKTTEQWVTKEVKEALEQAITKATEAKNTVKVEKDVTEAATALDNAVKKYTAAKTAGSKAEALLDKIAIDTSIAAAKKAQVGVKESTDGKDVKTTEQWVTKEVKEELDQAIKTATAAKDTVKAEKDVTEAATALDNAVKKYTAAKVAGKQS
;
A
#
# COMPACT_ATOMS: atom_id res chain seq x y z
N MET A 1 18.28 -82.03 -19.77
CA MET A 1 18.78 -80.92 -18.94
C MET A 1 19.03 -79.64 -19.77
N ARG A 2 18.13 -79.25 -20.68
CA ARG A 2 18.22 -77.95 -21.41
C ARG A 2 17.47 -76.81 -20.70
N TYR A 3 16.36 -77.15 -20.03
CA TYR A 3 15.46 -76.19 -19.38
C TYR A 3 16.12 -75.31 -18.29
N GLY A 4 17.06 -75.87 -17.52
CA GLY A 4 17.78 -75.12 -16.48
C GLY A 4 18.91 -74.22 -16.99
N GLN A 5 19.42 -74.46 -18.20
CA GLN A 5 20.51 -73.65 -18.79
C GLN A 5 19.94 -72.39 -19.45
N ASP A 6 18.74 -72.49 -20.03
CA ASP A 6 18.03 -71.37 -20.67
C ASP A 6 17.54 -70.32 -19.66
N GLU A 7 17.00 -70.73 -18.51
CA GLU A 7 16.58 -69.80 -17.42
C GLU A 7 17.75 -69.05 -16.78
N LYS A 8 18.96 -69.61 -16.80
CA LYS A 8 20.15 -69.00 -16.17
C LYS A 8 20.85 -68.02 -17.10
N LYS A 9 20.90 -68.31 -18.41
CA LYS A 9 21.27 -67.33 -19.43
C LYS A 9 20.32 -66.12 -19.43
N LYS A 10 19.04 -66.35 -19.14
CA LYS A 10 18.06 -65.28 -18.90
C LYS A 10 18.42 -64.43 -17.68
N ALA A 11 18.81 -65.03 -16.55
CA ALA A 11 19.23 -64.30 -15.34
C ALA A 11 20.44 -63.38 -15.56
N LEU A 12 21.46 -63.82 -16.31
CA LEU A 12 22.60 -62.96 -16.66
C LEU A 12 22.18 -61.80 -17.59
N THR A 13 21.29 -62.07 -18.53
CA THR A 13 20.72 -61.05 -19.44
C THR A 13 19.92 -59.99 -18.65
N GLU A 14 19.11 -60.43 -17.67
CA GLU A 14 18.38 -59.54 -16.77
C GLU A 14 19.33 -58.70 -15.90
N ALA A 15 20.42 -59.30 -15.39
CA ALA A 15 21.44 -58.57 -14.63
C ALA A 15 22.13 -57.48 -15.47
N ILE A 16 22.47 -57.77 -16.73
CA ILE A 16 23.02 -56.80 -17.69
C ILE A 16 22.03 -55.66 -17.94
N THR A 17 20.74 -55.99 -18.12
CA THR A 17 19.69 -54.99 -18.31
C THR A 17 19.55 -54.07 -17.09
N ASN A 18 19.51 -54.64 -15.89
CA ASN A 18 19.43 -53.89 -14.64
C ASN A 18 20.65 -52.98 -14.44
N ALA A 19 21.84 -53.44 -14.81
CA ALA A 19 23.07 -52.65 -14.71
C ALA A 19 23.06 -51.44 -15.65
N LYS A 20 22.57 -51.61 -16.88
CA LYS A 20 22.41 -50.51 -17.85
C LYS A 20 21.36 -49.51 -17.38
N GLU A 21 20.23 -49.97 -16.87
CA GLU A 21 19.20 -49.11 -16.30
C GLU A 21 19.70 -48.37 -15.04
N ALA A 22 20.53 -49.00 -14.21
CA ALA A 22 21.12 -48.34 -13.04
C ALA A 22 21.96 -47.10 -13.41
N LYS A 23 22.58 -47.08 -14.60
CA LYS A 23 23.36 -45.93 -15.09
C LYS A 23 22.51 -44.81 -15.71
N LYS A 24 21.28 -45.11 -16.09
CA LYS A 24 20.43 -44.19 -16.84
C LYS A 24 20.22 -42.89 -16.07
N ASP A 25 20.38 -41.77 -16.77
CA ASP A 25 20.21 -40.42 -16.27
C ASP A 25 21.11 -40.05 -15.06
N VAL A 26 22.20 -40.79 -14.85
CA VAL A 26 23.22 -40.49 -13.85
C VAL A 26 24.40 -39.81 -14.54
N GLN A 27 24.80 -38.64 -14.06
CA GLN A 27 25.91 -37.87 -14.59
C GLN A 27 27.25 -38.29 -13.96
N GLU A 28 28.34 -38.10 -14.69
CA GLU A 28 29.70 -38.18 -14.12
C GLU A 28 30.08 -36.82 -13.55
N SER A 29 30.56 -36.80 -12.31
CA SER A 29 31.04 -35.58 -11.65
C SER A 29 32.06 -35.92 -10.55
N GLU A 30 32.99 -35.01 -10.27
CA GLU A 30 33.97 -35.22 -9.18
C GLU A 30 33.40 -34.83 -7.80
N ASP A 31 32.58 -33.78 -7.76
CA ASP A 31 32.03 -33.22 -6.52
C ASP A 31 30.53 -32.83 -6.58
N GLY A 32 29.89 -32.94 -7.74
CA GLY A 32 28.47 -32.68 -7.93
C GLY A 32 28.07 -31.21 -8.00
N LYS A 33 29.01 -30.27 -8.11
CA LYS A 33 28.72 -28.82 -8.13
C LYS A 33 28.12 -28.33 -9.46
N GLU A 34 28.34 -29.06 -10.53
CA GLU A 34 27.82 -28.80 -11.87
C GLU A 34 26.49 -29.52 -12.15
N VAL A 35 26.11 -30.46 -11.29
CA VAL A 35 24.93 -31.33 -11.43
C VAL A 35 23.74 -30.69 -10.72
N SER A 36 22.59 -30.59 -11.39
CA SER A 36 21.34 -30.07 -10.81
C SER A 36 20.94 -30.82 -9.53
N THR A 37 20.35 -30.13 -8.57
CA THR A 37 19.79 -30.75 -7.35
C THR A 37 18.69 -31.78 -7.63
N THR A 38 18.11 -31.78 -8.84
CA THR A 38 17.10 -32.74 -9.28
C THR A 38 17.67 -33.94 -10.05
N ALA A 39 19.00 -34.02 -10.22
CA ALA A 39 19.68 -35.08 -10.94
C ALA A 39 20.64 -35.85 -10.03
N TYR A 40 21.00 -37.07 -10.44
CA TYR A 40 21.98 -37.90 -9.75
C TYR A 40 23.34 -37.90 -10.45
N TRP A 41 24.40 -38.07 -9.68
CA TRP A 41 25.75 -38.25 -10.20
C TRP A 41 26.54 -39.32 -9.44
N VAL A 42 27.61 -39.78 -10.08
CA VAL A 42 28.64 -40.66 -9.52
C VAL A 42 30.03 -40.20 -9.96
N LYS A 43 31.07 -40.60 -9.22
CA LYS A 43 32.46 -40.38 -9.63
C LYS A 43 32.83 -41.22 -10.84
N GLN A 44 33.75 -40.71 -11.65
CA GLN A 44 34.24 -41.40 -12.85
C GLN A 44 34.78 -42.81 -12.55
N ASP A 45 35.51 -43.00 -11.44
CA ASP A 45 36.07 -44.31 -11.12
C ASP A 45 34.99 -45.33 -10.72
N VAL A 46 33.89 -44.88 -10.10
CA VAL A 46 32.72 -45.74 -9.83
C VAL A 46 32.02 -46.12 -11.13
N GLN A 47 31.91 -45.18 -12.07
CA GLN A 47 31.34 -45.40 -13.39
C GLN A 47 32.15 -46.44 -14.19
N LYS A 48 33.48 -46.31 -14.21
CA LYS A 48 34.39 -47.27 -14.86
C LYS A 48 34.26 -48.69 -14.29
N VAL A 49 34.12 -48.85 -12.97
CA VAL A 49 33.97 -50.17 -12.34
C VAL A 49 32.70 -50.87 -12.82
N LEU A 50 31.57 -50.15 -12.88
CA LEU A 50 30.32 -50.74 -13.38
C LEU A 50 30.41 -51.07 -14.89
N ASP A 51 31.04 -50.21 -15.68
CA ASP A 51 31.21 -50.44 -17.12
C ASP A 51 32.09 -51.65 -17.43
N ALA A 52 33.18 -51.83 -16.67
CA ALA A 52 34.02 -53.01 -16.78
C ALA A 52 33.24 -54.29 -16.43
N ALA A 53 32.40 -54.26 -15.38
CA ALA A 53 31.57 -55.39 -15.00
C ALA A 53 30.50 -55.72 -16.07
N ILE A 54 29.88 -54.71 -16.68
CA ILE A 54 28.93 -54.91 -17.80
C ILE A 54 29.64 -55.53 -19.00
N SER A 55 30.81 -55.00 -19.39
CA SER A 55 31.59 -55.52 -20.52
C SER A 55 32.06 -56.96 -20.30
N ALA A 56 32.47 -57.30 -19.06
CA ALA A 56 32.84 -58.67 -18.70
C ALA A 56 31.64 -59.63 -18.81
N ALA A 57 30.48 -59.22 -18.32
CA ALA A 57 29.24 -60.00 -18.40
C ALA A 57 28.77 -60.19 -19.86
N GLU A 58 28.85 -59.15 -20.69
CA GLU A 58 28.48 -59.22 -22.12
C GLU A 58 29.46 -60.07 -22.95
N GLY A 59 30.75 -60.02 -22.62
CA GLY A 59 31.80 -60.80 -23.29
C GLY A 59 31.97 -62.22 -22.77
N SER A 60 31.20 -62.63 -21.75
CA SER A 60 31.34 -63.92 -21.09
C SER A 60 31.03 -65.09 -22.02
N LYS A 61 31.92 -66.10 -22.02
CA LYS A 61 31.72 -67.40 -22.69
C LYS A 61 31.32 -68.50 -21.70
N ALA A 62 30.81 -68.13 -20.53
CA ALA A 62 30.40 -69.08 -19.50
C ALA A 62 29.30 -70.02 -20.03
N GLU A 63 29.59 -71.33 -20.05
CA GLU A 63 28.64 -72.36 -20.48
C GLU A 63 28.14 -73.20 -19.30
N SER A 64 28.94 -73.29 -18.23
CA SER A 64 28.58 -73.97 -16.99
C SER A 64 27.62 -73.13 -16.15
N GLU A 65 26.81 -73.81 -15.36
CA GLU A 65 25.83 -73.17 -14.48
C GLU A 65 26.49 -72.32 -13.40
N GLU A 66 27.55 -72.86 -12.80
CA GLU A 66 28.32 -72.20 -11.75
C GLU A 66 28.97 -70.92 -12.25
N ASP A 67 29.51 -70.94 -13.47
CA ASP A 67 30.18 -69.77 -14.06
C ASP A 67 29.18 -68.66 -14.43
N ILE A 68 28.01 -69.01 -14.99
CA ILE A 68 26.96 -68.03 -15.32
C ILE A 68 26.44 -67.35 -14.05
N LYS A 69 26.22 -68.12 -12.98
CA LYS A 69 25.77 -67.59 -11.68
C LYS A 69 26.82 -66.69 -11.06
N ALA A 70 28.09 -67.11 -11.05
CA ALA A 70 29.19 -66.31 -10.52
C ALA A 70 29.32 -64.97 -11.26
N GLU A 71 29.13 -64.95 -12.59
CA GLU A 71 29.21 -63.72 -13.38
C GLU A 71 28.04 -62.76 -13.11
N ALA A 72 26.82 -63.29 -13.00
CA ALA A 72 25.65 -62.51 -12.61
C ALA A 72 25.81 -61.91 -11.20
N GLU A 73 26.37 -62.67 -10.25
CA GLU A 73 26.65 -62.20 -8.88
C GLU A 73 27.68 -61.06 -8.87
N LYS A 74 28.77 -61.16 -9.64
CA LYS A 74 29.76 -60.08 -9.77
C LYS A 74 29.13 -58.79 -10.29
N LEU A 75 28.35 -58.89 -11.36
CA LEU A 75 27.67 -57.72 -11.95
C LEU A 75 26.68 -57.10 -10.96
N ASN A 76 25.87 -57.92 -10.30
CA ASN A 76 24.93 -57.46 -9.28
C ASN A 76 25.63 -56.74 -8.11
N ASN A 77 26.82 -57.21 -7.71
CA ASN A 77 27.62 -56.54 -6.69
C ASN A 77 28.16 -55.19 -7.18
N ALA A 78 28.61 -55.10 -8.44
CA ALA A 78 29.03 -53.82 -9.04
C ALA A 78 27.86 -52.82 -9.11
N VAL A 79 26.65 -53.28 -9.48
CA VAL A 79 25.43 -52.46 -9.48
C VAL A 79 25.11 -51.95 -8.09
N LYS A 80 25.19 -52.79 -7.05
CA LYS A 80 24.98 -52.36 -5.66
C LYS A 80 25.94 -51.24 -5.24
N VAL A 81 27.22 -51.38 -5.56
CA VAL A 81 28.24 -50.36 -5.28
C VAL A 81 27.92 -49.06 -6.02
N TYR A 82 27.57 -49.15 -7.30
CA TYR A 82 27.22 -48.00 -8.13
C TYR A 82 26.00 -47.25 -7.59
N VAL A 83 24.92 -47.98 -7.28
CA VAL A 83 23.68 -47.39 -6.73
C VAL A 83 23.93 -46.74 -5.37
N ALA A 84 24.71 -47.37 -4.49
CA ALA A 84 25.08 -46.80 -3.19
C ALA A 84 25.97 -45.54 -3.31
N ALA A 85 26.72 -45.41 -4.41
CA ALA A 85 27.57 -44.26 -4.67
C ALA A 85 26.83 -43.09 -5.34
N LYS A 86 25.58 -43.26 -5.80
CA LYS A 86 24.77 -42.18 -6.37
C LYS A 86 24.57 -41.07 -5.35
N LYS A 87 24.79 -39.84 -5.78
CA LYS A 87 24.55 -38.63 -4.98
C LYS A 87 23.67 -37.67 -5.76
N ALA A 88 22.84 -36.90 -5.05
CA ALA A 88 22.15 -35.77 -5.66
C ALA A 88 23.16 -34.67 -6.01
N GLY A 89 22.91 -33.94 -7.09
CA GLY A 89 23.68 -32.75 -7.44
C GLY A 89 23.50 -31.61 -6.43
N SER A 90 24.38 -30.61 -6.51
CA SER A 90 24.35 -29.42 -5.64
C SER A 90 24.20 -28.10 -6.40
N LYS A 91 24.11 -28.14 -7.73
CA LYS A 91 23.85 -26.96 -8.55
C LYS A 91 22.40 -26.50 -8.37
N VAL A 92 22.22 -25.48 -7.55
CA VAL A 92 20.98 -24.72 -7.51
C VAL A 92 20.91 -23.87 -8.78
N GLY A 93 19.76 -23.90 -9.48
CA GLY A 93 19.54 -23.01 -10.62
C GLY A 93 19.79 -21.56 -10.22
N GLU A 94 20.40 -20.78 -11.12
CA GLU A 94 20.71 -19.37 -10.88
C GLU A 94 19.40 -18.62 -10.58
N VAL A 95 19.23 -18.18 -9.33
CA VAL A 95 18.11 -17.33 -8.95
C VAL A 95 18.43 -15.94 -9.50
N VAL A 96 17.82 -15.58 -10.63
CA VAL A 96 17.87 -14.21 -11.14
C VAL A 96 17.14 -13.32 -10.14
N VAL A 97 17.90 -12.60 -9.31
CA VAL A 97 17.34 -11.60 -8.40
C VAL A 97 17.10 -10.34 -9.21
N LEU A 98 15.84 -10.11 -9.58
CA LEU A 98 15.43 -8.89 -10.27
C LEU A 98 15.34 -7.72 -9.29
N ASP A 99 15.86 -6.56 -9.69
CA ASP A 99 15.57 -5.31 -9.02
C ASP A 99 14.10 -4.92 -9.29
N LYS A 100 13.30 -4.80 -8.24
CA LYS A 100 11.86 -4.46 -8.30
C LYS A 100 11.56 -3.07 -7.72
N THR A 101 12.59 -2.26 -7.49
CA THR A 101 12.47 -0.92 -6.89
C THR A 101 11.59 0.03 -7.71
N ALA A 102 11.58 -0.11 -9.04
CA ALA A 102 10.70 0.66 -9.91
C ALA A 102 9.21 0.42 -9.61
N ILE A 103 8.79 -0.85 -9.49
CA ILE A 103 7.41 -1.20 -9.12
C ILE A 103 7.07 -0.66 -7.73
N ASP A 104 7.98 -0.81 -6.76
CA ASP A 104 7.77 -0.29 -5.40
C ASP A 104 7.59 1.23 -5.36
N THR A 105 8.35 1.94 -6.19
CA THR A 105 8.25 3.39 -6.33
C THR A 105 6.90 3.79 -6.93
N SER A 106 6.47 3.12 -8.01
CA SER A 106 5.15 3.36 -8.63
C SER A 106 3.99 3.04 -7.70
N ILE A 107 4.07 1.96 -6.90
CA ILE A 107 3.04 1.62 -5.89
C ILE A 107 2.95 2.71 -4.81
N LYS A 108 4.09 3.20 -4.31
CA LYS A 108 4.11 4.32 -3.36
C LYS A 108 3.50 5.59 -3.96
N ALA A 109 3.86 5.94 -5.19
CA ALA A 109 3.31 7.09 -5.90
C ALA A 109 1.79 6.97 -6.09
N ALA A 110 1.30 5.79 -6.46
CA ALA A 110 -0.12 5.52 -6.63
C ALA A 110 -0.90 5.63 -5.32
N ASN A 111 -0.37 5.11 -4.22
CA ASN A 111 -0.97 5.27 -2.91
C ASN A 111 -0.99 6.73 -2.46
N LYS A 112 0.09 7.47 -2.69
CA LYS A 112 0.17 8.91 -2.41
C LYS A 112 -0.85 9.71 -3.23
N ALA A 113 -1.05 9.35 -4.50
CA ALA A 113 -1.99 10.04 -5.37
C ALA A 113 -3.45 9.98 -4.85
N LYS A 114 -3.84 8.91 -4.13
CA LYS A 114 -5.19 8.74 -3.55
C LYS A 114 -5.43 9.53 -2.27
N GLU A 115 -4.38 10.00 -1.60
CA GLU A 115 -4.53 10.68 -0.32
C GLU A 115 -5.38 11.94 -0.45
N ASN A 116 -6.32 12.13 0.48
CA ASN A 116 -7.21 13.29 0.57
C ASN A 116 -8.09 13.54 -0.67
N VAL A 117 -8.27 12.53 -1.53
CA VAL A 117 -9.19 12.61 -2.67
C VAL A 117 -10.49 11.90 -2.31
N LYS A 118 -11.61 12.61 -2.44
CA LYS A 118 -12.95 12.07 -2.21
C LYS A 118 -13.44 11.30 -3.44
N GLU A 119 -14.39 10.42 -3.20
CA GLU A 119 -15.18 9.79 -4.27
C GLU A 119 -16.52 10.51 -4.35
N SER A 120 -16.91 10.96 -5.55
CA SER A 120 -18.20 11.60 -5.78
C SER A 120 -18.67 11.37 -7.22
N THR A 121 -19.97 11.44 -7.45
CA THR A 121 -20.56 11.31 -8.79
C THR A 121 -20.44 12.61 -9.58
N ASP A 122 -20.60 13.76 -8.92
CA ASP A 122 -20.68 15.08 -9.59
C ASP A 122 -20.00 16.22 -8.82
N GLY A 123 -19.36 15.94 -7.68
CA GLY A 123 -18.63 16.90 -6.86
C GLY A 123 -19.50 17.82 -6.00
N LYS A 124 -20.84 17.74 -6.08
CA LYS A 124 -21.74 18.65 -5.33
C LYS A 124 -21.77 18.40 -3.83
N ASP A 125 -21.33 17.22 -3.40
CA ASP A 125 -21.18 16.82 -2.01
C ASP A 125 -19.78 17.08 -1.43
N VAL A 126 -18.83 17.52 -2.27
CA VAL A 126 -17.43 17.77 -1.92
C VAL A 126 -17.15 19.27 -1.84
N LYS A 127 -16.43 19.72 -0.81
CA LYS A 127 -16.11 21.15 -0.65
C LYS A 127 -15.21 21.66 -1.77
N THR A 128 -15.31 22.94 -2.09
CA THR A 128 -14.48 23.59 -3.11
C THR A 128 -12.97 23.57 -2.81
N THR A 129 -12.59 23.40 -1.55
CA THR A 129 -11.21 23.25 -1.09
C THR A 129 -10.69 21.82 -1.10
N GLU A 130 -11.54 20.84 -1.40
CA GLU A 130 -11.21 19.42 -1.47
C GLU A 130 -11.21 18.94 -2.94
N GLN A 131 -10.45 17.87 -3.21
CA GLN A 131 -10.44 17.22 -4.53
C GLN A 131 -11.25 15.94 -4.51
N TRP A 132 -11.81 15.59 -5.66
CA TRP A 132 -12.56 14.35 -5.86
C TRP A 132 -12.31 13.73 -7.23
N VAL A 133 -12.67 12.45 -7.34
CA VAL A 133 -12.72 11.66 -8.57
C VAL A 133 -13.99 10.79 -8.56
N THR A 134 -14.40 10.28 -9.72
CA THR A 134 -15.48 9.29 -9.77
C THR A 134 -15.04 7.92 -9.25
N LYS A 135 -16.02 7.08 -8.94
CA LYS A 135 -15.80 5.69 -8.55
C LYS A 135 -15.01 4.92 -9.61
N GLU A 136 -15.34 5.05 -10.89
CA GLU A 136 -14.67 4.33 -11.97
C GLU A 136 -13.18 4.70 -12.06
N VAL A 137 -12.87 5.99 -11.90
CA VAL A 137 -11.48 6.48 -11.92
C VAL A 137 -10.67 5.90 -10.75
N LYS A 138 -11.28 5.84 -9.56
CA LYS A 138 -10.65 5.26 -8.37
C LYS A 138 -10.44 3.76 -8.49
N GLU A 139 -11.46 3.01 -8.91
CA GLU A 139 -11.35 1.57 -9.15
C GLU A 139 -10.31 1.24 -10.21
N ALA A 140 -10.20 2.04 -11.28
CA ALA A 140 -9.17 1.84 -12.30
C ALA A 140 -7.74 1.97 -11.75
N LEU A 141 -7.48 2.93 -10.84
CA LEU A 141 -6.19 3.05 -10.18
C LEU A 141 -5.94 1.90 -9.20
N GLU A 142 -6.94 1.49 -8.43
CA GLU A 142 -6.84 0.36 -7.50
C GLU A 142 -6.53 -0.95 -8.23
N GLN A 143 -7.21 -1.21 -9.35
CA GLN A 143 -6.90 -2.36 -10.21
C GLN A 143 -5.47 -2.31 -10.76
N ALA A 144 -4.96 -1.13 -11.14
CA ALA A 144 -3.58 -0.99 -11.59
C ALA A 144 -2.57 -1.30 -10.47
N ILE A 145 -2.85 -0.87 -9.23
CA ILE A 145 -2.02 -1.18 -8.06
C ILE A 145 -2.01 -2.70 -7.80
N THR A 146 -3.16 -3.37 -7.85
CA THR A 146 -3.26 -4.83 -7.69
C THR A 146 -2.42 -5.55 -8.74
N LYS A 147 -2.56 -5.19 -10.02
CA LYS A 147 -1.78 -5.78 -11.12
C LYS A 147 -0.28 -5.57 -10.95
N ALA A 148 0.16 -4.38 -10.53
CA ALA A 148 1.58 -4.12 -10.28
C ALA A 148 2.11 -4.94 -9.08
N THR A 149 1.30 -5.13 -8.05
CA THR A 149 1.64 -5.95 -6.87
C THR A 149 1.76 -7.44 -7.24
N GLU A 150 0.84 -7.96 -8.06
CA GLU A 150 0.90 -9.32 -8.60
C GLU A 150 2.11 -9.52 -9.51
N ALA A 151 2.38 -8.56 -10.41
CA ALA A 151 3.56 -8.56 -11.26
C ALA A 151 4.83 -8.62 -10.42
N LYS A 152 4.94 -7.79 -9.37
CA LYS A 152 6.09 -7.80 -8.44
C LYS A 152 6.41 -9.21 -7.93
N ASN A 153 5.41 -10.05 -7.69
CA ASN A 153 5.61 -11.40 -7.16
C ASN A 153 5.90 -12.46 -8.24
N THR A 154 5.65 -12.17 -9.52
CA THR A 154 5.63 -13.17 -10.60
C THR A 154 6.60 -12.89 -11.76
N VAL A 155 7.09 -11.66 -11.91
CA VAL A 155 8.05 -11.26 -12.95
C VAL A 155 9.32 -12.12 -12.93
N LYS A 156 9.78 -12.51 -14.13
CA LYS A 156 10.97 -13.36 -14.34
C LYS A 156 12.08 -12.69 -15.15
N VAL A 157 11.80 -11.55 -15.78
CA VAL A 157 12.75 -10.76 -16.55
C VAL A 157 12.60 -9.26 -16.26
N GLU A 158 13.66 -8.48 -16.46
CA GLU A 158 13.68 -7.02 -16.21
C GLU A 158 12.66 -6.24 -17.05
N LYS A 159 12.39 -6.72 -18.28
CA LYS A 159 11.38 -6.12 -19.15
C LYS A 159 10.01 -6.07 -18.47
N ASP A 160 9.59 -7.17 -17.84
CA ASP A 160 8.30 -7.26 -17.14
C ASP A 160 8.24 -6.28 -15.96
N VAL A 161 9.38 -6.07 -15.26
CA VAL A 161 9.46 -5.09 -14.17
C VAL A 161 9.17 -3.69 -14.70
N THR A 162 9.83 -3.33 -15.80
CA THR A 162 9.71 -2.01 -16.43
C THR A 162 8.30 -1.77 -16.97
N GLU A 163 7.71 -2.78 -17.60
CA GLU A 163 6.35 -2.72 -18.15
C GLU A 163 5.30 -2.56 -17.04
N ALA A 164 5.42 -3.31 -15.93
CA ALA A 164 4.51 -3.21 -14.79
C ALA A 164 4.57 -1.83 -14.12
N ALA A 165 5.78 -1.30 -13.90
CA ALA A 165 5.96 0.05 -13.34
C ALA A 165 5.37 1.13 -14.26
N THR A 166 5.67 1.07 -15.56
CA THR A 166 5.16 2.02 -16.57
C THR A 166 3.64 2.00 -16.67
N ALA A 167 3.02 0.81 -16.62
CA ALA A 167 1.57 0.67 -16.65
C ALA A 167 0.91 1.34 -15.43
N LEU A 168 1.48 1.16 -14.23
CA LEU A 168 0.99 1.81 -13.03
C LEU A 168 1.19 3.32 -13.07
N ASP A 169 2.36 3.81 -13.50
CA ASP A 169 2.62 5.24 -13.63
C ASP A 169 1.63 5.94 -14.58
N ASN A 170 1.25 5.27 -15.67
CA ASN A 170 0.23 5.78 -16.59
C ASN A 170 -1.15 5.82 -15.93
N ALA A 171 -1.51 4.85 -15.10
CA ALA A 171 -2.75 4.89 -14.32
C ALA A 171 -2.74 6.04 -13.30
N VAL A 172 -1.61 6.28 -12.64
CA VAL A 172 -1.42 7.42 -11.71
C VAL A 172 -1.60 8.76 -12.43
N LYS A 173 -1.02 8.91 -13.62
CA LYS A 173 -1.21 10.12 -14.45
C LYS A 173 -2.67 10.35 -14.80
N LYS A 174 -3.39 9.30 -15.24
CA LYS A 174 -4.83 9.39 -15.56
C LYS A 174 -5.65 9.76 -14.33
N TYR A 175 -5.40 9.12 -13.19
CA TYR A 175 -6.09 9.42 -11.93
C TYR A 175 -5.85 10.86 -11.49
N THR A 176 -4.60 11.32 -11.56
CA THR A 176 -4.22 12.69 -11.16
C THR A 176 -4.87 13.74 -12.06
N ALA A 177 -4.91 13.48 -13.37
CA ALA A 177 -5.57 14.36 -14.34
C ALA A 177 -7.10 14.41 -14.17
N ALA A 178 -7.70 13.34 -13.64
CA ALA A 178 -9.14 13.27 -13.39
C ALA A 178 -9.57 13.96 -12.08
N LYS A 179 -8.64 14.38 -11.24
CA LYS A 179 -8.97 15.08 -10.00
C LYS A 179 -9.64 16.41 -10.31
N THR A 180 -10.79 16.64 -9.68
CA THR A 180 -11.58 17.86 -9.83
C THR A 180 -11.81 18.49 -8.46
N ALA A 181 -11.91 19.83 -8.39
CA ALA A 181 -12.33 20.50 -7.16
C ALA A 181 -13.83 20.23 -6.91
N GLY A 182 -14.23 20.16 -5.64
CA GLY A 182 -15.64 20.06 -5.29
C GLY A 182 -16.44 21.32 -5.64
N SER A 183 -17.77 21.22 -5.61
CA SER A 183 -18.68 22.34 -5.87
C SER A 183 -19.72 22.53 -4.77
N LYS A 184 -19.55 21.87 -3.62
CA LYS A 184 -20.41 22.08 -2.45
C LYS A 184 -20.20 23.48 -1.93
N ALA A 185 -21.23 24.32 -2.07
CA ALA A 185 -21.26 25.63 -1.46
C ALA A 185 -21.11 25.50 0.06
N GLU A 186 -20.32 26.37 0.67
CA GLU A 186 -20.32 26.53 2.11
C GLU A 186 -21.71 27.05 2.53
N ALA A 187 -22.27 26.46 3.58
CA ALA A 187 -23.56 26.92 4.09
C ALA A 187 -23.43 28.40 4.48
N LEU A 188 -24.18 29.26 3.82
CA LEU A 188 -24.26 30.67 4.20
C LEU A 188 -24.96 30.75 5.55
N LEU A 189 -24.21 31.17 6.58
CA LEU A 189 -24.80 31.45 7.89
C LEU A 189 -25.66 32.71 7.79
N ASP A 190 -26.88 32.65 8.30
CA ASP A 190 -27.70 33.84 8.51
C ASP A 190 -27.12 34.67 9.66
N LYS A 191 -26.57 35.85 9.34
CA LYS A 191 -25.91 36.76 10.31
C LYS A 191 -26.83 37.92 10.71
N ILE A 192 -28.12 37.88 10.36
CA ILE A 192 -29.07 38.97 10.61
C ILE A 192 -29.21 39.30 12.11
N ALA A 193 -29.07 38.31 12.99
CA ALA A 193 -29.11 38.51 14.43
C ALA A 193 -27.97 39.42 14.91
N ILE A 194 -26.74 39.18 14.44
CA ILE A 194 -25.59 40.04 14.75
C ILE A 194 -25.81 41.46 14.22
N ASP A 195 -26.28 41.59 12.97
CA ASP A 195 -26.55 42.89 12.36
C ASP A 195 -27.61 43.69 13.12
N THR A 196 -28.66 43.00 13.59
CA THR A 196 -29.72 43.59 14.42
C THR A 196 -29.16 44.08 15.77
N SER A 197 -28.36 43.27 16.46
CA SER A 197 -27.72 43.66 17.72
C SER A 197 -26.74 44.82 17.55
N ILE A 198 -25.96 44.86 16.45
CA ILE A 198 -25.07 45.99 16.14
C ILE A 198 -25.87 47.28 15.93
N ALA A 199 -26.97 47.22 15.18
CA ALA A 199 -27.85 48.37 14.98
C ALA A 199 -28.47 48.85 16.30
N ALA A 200 -28.92 47.93 17.16
CA ALA A 200 -29.47 48.25 18.48
C ALA A 200 -28.41 48.91 19.38
N ALA A 201 -27.18 48.40 19.39
CA ALA A 201 -26.07 48.96 20.16
C ALA A 201 -25.73 50.39 19.72
N LYS A 202 -25.58 50.62 18.41
CA LYS A 202 -25.35 51.97 17.86
C LYS A 202 -26.49 52.92 18.21
N LYS A 203 -27.73 52.46 18.11
CA LYS A 203 -28.92 53.25 18.49
C LYS A 203 -28.93 53.58 19.99
N ALA A 204 -28.52 52.67 20.85
CA ALA A 204 -28.46 52.90 22.29
C ALA A 204 -27.51 54.05 22.68
N GLN A 205 -26.47 54.32 21.87
CA GLN A 205 -25.52 55.40 22.09
C GLN A 205 -26.01 56.77 21.60
N VAL A 206 -27.00 56.83 20.70
CA VAL A 206 -27.49 58.08 20.12
C VAL A 206 -28.01 59.01 21.22
N GLY A 207 -27.53 60.25 21.24
CA GLY A 207 -27.98 61.29 22.17
C GLY A 207 -27.48 61.13 23.61
N VAL A 208 -26.65 60.12 23.91
CA VAL A 208 -26.06 59.92 25.23
C VAL A 208 -24.71 60.64 25.30
N LYS A 209 -24.52 61.48 26.32
CA LYS A 209 -23.28 62.21 26.56
C LYS A 209 -22.27 61.35 27.33
N GLU A 210 -21.00 61.67 27.18
CA GLU A 210 -19.93 61.15 28.04
C GLU A 210 -19.64 62.20 29.12
N SER A 211 -19.63 61.80 30.39
CA SER A 211 -19.29 62.67 31.52
C SER A 211 -18.74 61.85 32.68
N THR A 212 -18.00 62.47 33.59
CA THR A 212 -17.47 61.83 34.80
C THR A 212 -18.45 61.91 35.97
N ASP A 213 -19.25 62.96 36.07
CA ASP A 213 -20.15 63.21 37.21
C ASP A 213 -21.53 63.78 36.85
N GLY A 214 -21.76 64.07 35.57
CA GLY A 214 -23.01 64.58 35.01
C GLY A 214 -23.28 66.06 35.25
N LYS A 215 -22.36 66.82 35.87
CA LYS A 215 -22.57 68.26 36.16
C LYS A 215 -22.50 69.15 34.93
N ASP A 216 -21.91 68.65 33.85
CA ASP A 216 -21.78 69.27 32.53
C ASP A 216 -22.85 68.81 31.52
N VAL A 217 -23.82 68.01 31.98
CA VAL A 217 -24.91 67.48 31.16
C VAL A 217 -26.24 68.00 31.67
N LYS A 218 -27.11 68.46 30.78
CA LYS A 218 -28.43 68.98 31.13
C LYS A 218 -29.31 67.91 31.76
N THR A 219 -30.15 68.29 32.71
CA THR A 219 -31.12 67.39 33.36
C THR A 219 -32.10 66.71 32.40
N THR A 220 -32.30 67.27 31.21
CA THR A 220 -33.12 66.71 30.13
C THR A 220 -32.36 65.74 29.20
N GLU A 221 -31.05 65.59 29.38
CA GLU A 221 -30.18 64.69 28.61
C GLU A 221 -29.71 63.51 29.46
N GLN A 222 -29.27 62.44 28.79
CA GLN A 222 -28.69 61.26 29.44
C GLN A 222 -27.18 61.21 29.22
N TRP A 223 -26.45 60.66 30.19
CA TRP A 223 -25.01 60.44 30.10
C TRP A 223 -24.58 59.08 30.66
N VAL A 224 -23.37 58.67 30.28
CA VAL A 224 -22.62 57.52 30.80
C VAL A 224 -21.17 57.91 31.03
N THR A 225 -20.42 57.13 31.80
CA THR A 225 -18.97 57.33 31.91
C THR A 225 -18.24 56.87 30.65
N LYS A 226 -17.00 57.33 30.50
CA LYS A 226 -16.10 56.91 29.41
C LYS A 226 -15.91 55.39 29.39
N GLU A 227 -15.69 54.79 30.56
CA GLU A 227 -15.45 53.34 30.68
C GLU A 227 -16.65 52.53 30.18
N VAL A 228 -17.87 52.93 30.56
CA VAL A 228 -19.11 52.28 30.11
C VAL A 228 -19.27 52.40 28.59
N LYS A 229 -18.92 53.56 28.03
CA LYS A 229 -18.97 53.78 26.58
C LYS A 229 -17.95 52.93 25.83
N GLU A 230 -16.71 52.89 26.30
CA GLU A 230 -15.64 52.08 25.72
C GLU A 230 -15.95 50.58 25.77
N GLU A 231 -16.57 50.08 26.84
CA GLU A 231 -17.01 48.68 26.93
C GLU A 231 -18.03 48.33 25.85
N LEU A 232 -19.04 49.18 25.60
CA LEU A 232 -20.00 48.94 24.53
C LEU A 232 -19.35 49.05 23.15
N ASP A 233 -18.47 50.03 22.93
CA ASP A 233 -17.73 50.19 21.67
C ASP A 233 -16.87 48.95 21.36
N GLN A 234 -16.22 48.39 22.38
CA GLN A 234 -15.46 47.16 22.26
C GLN A 234 -16.37 45.95 21.98
N ALA A 235 -17.55 45.85 22.59
CA ALA A 235 -18.51 44.80 22.29
C ALA A 235 -19.01 44.88 20.83
N ILE A 236 -19.29 46.09 20.32
CA ILE A 236 -19.66 46.31 18.90
C ILE A 236 -18.53 45.85 17.97
N LYS A 237 -17.27 46.20 18.29
CA LYS A 237 -16.10 45.78 17.52
C LYS A 237 -15.97 44.25 17.46
N THR A 238 -16.12 43.59 18.61
CA THR A 238 -16.08 42.12 18.70
C THR A 238 -17.19 41.47 17.87
N ALA A 239 -18.44 41.95 17.99
CA ALA A 239 -19.56 41.43 17.20
C ALA A 239 -19.39 41.68 15.70
N THR A 240 -18.82 42.81 15.31
CA THR A 240 -18.51 43.12 13.90
C THR A 240 -17.47 42.14 13.34
N ALA A 241 -16.38 41.89 14.08
CA ALA A 241 -15.37 40.92 13.68
C ALA A 241 -15.92 39.49 13.61
N ALA A 242 -16.86 39.13 14.50
CA ALA A 242 -17.51 37.82 14.50
C ALA A 242 -18.20 37.52 13.17
N LYS A 243 -18.71 38.53 12.44
CA LYS A 243 -19.33 38.33 11.12
C LYS A 243 -18.40 37.62 10.13
N ASP A 244 -17.09 37.77 10.25
CA ASP A 244 -16.14 37.17 9.32
C ASP A 244 -15.59 35.83 9.83
N THR A 245 -15.75 35.54 11.13
CA THR A 245 -15.07 34.40 11.77
C THR A 245 -15.99 33.27 12.23
N VAL A 246 -17.29 33.51 12.37
CA VAL A 246 -18.29 32.50 12.78
C VAL A 246 -18.34 31.33 11.79
N LYS A 247 -18.37 30.09 12.29
CA LYS A 247 -18.38 28.87 11.48
C LYS A 247 -19.61 27.99 11.71
N ALA A 248 -20.38 28.29 12.75
CA ALA A 248 -21.63 27.62 13.09
C ALA A 248 -22.72 28.63 13.48
N GLU A 249 -24.00 28.23 13.34
CA GLU A 249 -25.15 29.02 13.77
C GLU A 249 -25.13 29.33 15.27
N LYS A 250 -24.59 28.41 16.07
CA LYS A 250 -24.37 28.63 17.50
C LYS A 250 -23.45 29.83 17.75
N ASP A 251 -22.37 29.97 16.99
CA ASP A 251 -21.43 31.09 17.12
C ASP A 251 -22.11 32.43 16.80
N VAL A 252 -23.00 32.43 15.79
CA VAL A 252 -23.81 33.61 15.44
C VAL A 252 -24.68 34.03 16.62
N THR A 253 -25.37 33.06 17.22
CA THR A 253 -26.28 33.29 18.35
C THR A 253 -25.53 33.80 19.58
N GLU A 254 -24.35 33.24 19.87
CA GLU A 254 -23.51 33.66 21.00
C GLU A 254 -22.96 35.08 20.82
N ALA A 255 -22.50 35.43 19.61
CA ALA A 255 -22.02 36.78 19.31
C ALA A 255 -23.12 37.84 19.46
N ALA A 256 -24.32 37.56 18.95
CA ALA A 256 -25.47 38.45 19.10
C ALA A 256 -25.87 38.61 20.59
N THR A 257 -25.96 37.49 21.32
CA THR A 257 -26.33 37.48 22.75
C THR A 257 -25.32 38.26 23.61
N ALA A 258 -24.02 38.12 23.33
CA ALA A 258 -22.97 38.86 24.04
C ALA A 258 -23.12 40.38 23.86
N LEU A 259 -23.39 40.83 22.62
CA LEU A 259 -23.62 42.24 22.34
C LEU A 259 -24.90 42.75 22.98
N ASP A 260 -26.01 42.00 22.92
CA ASP A 260 -27.27 42.36 23.56
C ASP A 260 -27.11 42.54 25.08
N ASN A 261 -26.30 41.70 25.71
CA ASN A 261 -25.98 41.84 27.13
C ASN A 261 -25.15 43.10 27.42
N ALA A 262 -24.21 43.47 26.54
CA ALA A 262 -23.48 44.73 26.66
C ALA A 262 -24.41 45.94 26.49
N VAL A 263 -25.37 45.88 25.56
CA VAL A 263 -26.40 46.92 25.37
C VAL A 263 -27.27 47.07 26.62
N LYS A 264 -27.68 45.97 27.26
CA LYS A 264 -28.43 46.01 28.52
C LYS A 264 -27.63 46.69 29.63
N LYS A 265 -26.35 46.34 29.79
CA LYS A 265 -25.45 46.99 30.77
C LYS A 265 -25.30 48.49 30.50
N TYR A 266 -25.00 48.87 29.26
CA TYR A 266 -24.88 50.27 28.85
C TYR A 266 -26.16 51.06 29.11
N THR A 267 -27.32 50.48 28.79
CA THR A 267 -28.62 51.13 28.99
C THR A 267 -28.94 51.31 30.47
N ALA A 268 -28.63 50.31 31.30
CA ALA A 268 -28.81 50.39 32.76
C ALA A 268 -27.87 51.42 33.42
N ALA A 269 -26.72 51.70 32.80
CA ALA A 269 -25.75 52.66 33.29
C ALA A 269 -26.06 54.12 32.91
N LYS A 270 -27.10 54.37 32.09
CA LYS A 270 -27.49 55.75 31.72
C LYS A 270 -28.07 56.49 32.92
N VAL A 271 -27.60 57.72 33.12
CA VAL A 271 -28.06 58.61 34.20
C VAL A 271 -28.51 59.95 33.61
N ALA A 272 -29.47 60.63 34.23
CA ALA A 272 -29.82 62.01 33.86
C ALA A 272 -28.71 62.99 34.25
N GLY A 273 -28.56 64.07 33.47
CA GLY A 273 -27.64 65.15 33.80
C GLY A 273 -28.03 65.91 35.08
N LYS A 274 -27.11 66.72 35.61
CA LYS A 274 -27.29 67.55 36.82
C LYS A 274 -27.24 69.05 36.55
N GLN A 275 -26.99 69.46 35.30
CA GLN A 275 -26.99 70.85 34.89
C GLN A 275 -28.44 71.34 34.69
N SER A 276 -28.85 72.29 35.50
CA SER A 276 -30.17 72.95 35.45
C SER A 276 -30.38 73.70 34.13
#